data_AF-X1LDK1-F1
#
_entry.id   AF-X1LDK1-F1
#
_cell.length_a   1.000
_cell.length_b   1.000
_cell.length_c   1.000
_cell.angle_alpha   90.00
_cell.angle_beta   90.00
_cell.angle_gamma   90.00
#
_symmetry.space_group_name_H-M   'P 1'
#
loop_
_entity.id
_entity.type
_entity.pdbx_description
1 polymer ?
#
loop_
_entity_poly.entity_id
_entity_poly.type
_entity_poly.pdbx_seq_one_letter_code
_entity_poly.pdbx_strand_id
1 'polypeptide(L)' 'TPNLVLLNNAIKQQSTRFKALREDSWLKMVRDKITTLDWDSVKNDVMPFLESEDDMIAFSREALLTLC' A
#
# COMPACT_ATOMS: atom_id res chain seq x y z
N THR A 1 -10.11 1.22 -9.83
CA THR A 1 -10.57 0.72 -8.52
C THR A 1 -10.04 -0.69 -8.32
N PRO A 2 -9.57 -1.06 -7.11
CA PRO A 2 -8.96 -2.37 -6.86
C PRO A 2 -10.01 -3.48 -6.76
N ASN A 3 -9.57 -4.75 -6.89
CA ASN A 3 -10.44 -5.89 -6.61
C ASN A 3 -10.58 -6.08 -5.08
N LEU A 4 -11.55 -5.40 -4.48
CA LEU A 4 -11.79 -5.43 -3.04
C LEU A 4 -12.24 -6.81 -2.54
N VAL A 5 -12.83 -7.66 -3.38
CA VAL A 5 -13.24 -9.02 -2.99
C VAL A 5 -12.02 -9.87 -2.68
N LEU A 6 -11.06 -9.93 -3.61
CA LEU A 6 -9.83 -10.70 -3.41
C LEU A 6 -8.99 -10.14 -2.26
N LEU A 7 -8.87 -8.81 -2.18
CA LEU A 7 -8.08 -8.17 -1.13
C LEU A 7 -8.66 -8.43 0.27
N ASN A 8 -9.98 -8.30 0.43
CA ASN A 8 -10.64 -8.62 1.70
C ASN A 8 -10.49 -10.10 2.08
N ASN A 9 -10.55 -11.01 1.11
CA ASN A 9 -10.31 -12.43 1.36
C ASN A 9 -8.88 -12.69 1.87
N ALA A 10 -7.87 -12.07 1.26
CA ALA A 10 -6.48 -12.21 1.68
C ALA A 10 -6.24 -11.65 3.10
N ILE A 11 -6.76 -10.46 3.42
CA ILE A 11 -6.59 -9.87 4.76
C ILE A 11 -7.31 -10.72 5.82
N LYS A 12 -8.51 -11.25 5.50
CA LYS A 12 -9.25 -12.15 6.40
C LYS A 12 -8.47 -13.43 6.71
N GLN A 13 -7.65 -13.93 5.78
CA GLN A 13 -6.80 -15.09 6.03
C GLN A 13 -5.64 -14.78 6.98
N GLN A 14 -5.10 -13.57 6.93
CA GLN A 14 -3.91 -13.17 7.69
C GLN A 14 -4.19 -12.51 9.04
N SER A 15 -5.41 -12.00 9.27
CA SER A 15 -5.74 -11.23 10.47
C SER A 15 -7.01 -11.72 11.17
N THR A 16 -6.88 -11.96 12.48
CA THR A 16 -8.01 -12.27 13.38
C THR A 16 -8.87 -11.05 13.72
N ARG A 17 -8.39 -9.82 13.47
CA ARG A 17 -9.13 -8.54 13.63
C ARG A 17 -9.44 -7.90 12.28
N PHE A 18 -10.00 -8.69 11.37
CA PHE A 18 -10.34 -8.22 10.04
C PHE A 18 -11.45 -7.15 10.07
N LYS A 19 -11.19 -6.03 9.40
CA LYS A 19 -12.20 -5.02 9.03
C LYS A 19 -12.21 -4.91 7.52
N ALA A 20 -13.37 -5.14 6.91
CA ALA A 20 -13.48 -5.12 5.46
C ALA A 20 -13.20 -3.73 4.88
N LEU A 21 -12.35 -3.69 3.87
CA LEU A 21 -12.16 -2.57 2.97
C LEU A 21 -13.40 -2.39 2.12
N ARG A 22 -13.83 -1.14 1.96
CA ARG A 22 -14.98 -0.74 1.14
C ARG A 22 -14.56 0.30 0.11
N GLU A 23 -15.34 0.43 -0.96
CA GLU A 23 -15.09 1.41 -2.02
C GLU A 23 -14.96 2.84 -1.48
N ASP A 24 -15.74 3.20 -0.47
CA ASP A 24 -15.76 4.53 0.13
C ASP A 24 -14.61 4.80 1.13
N SER A 25 -13.84 3.77 1.52
CA SER A 25 -12.90 3.88 2.63
C SER A 25 -11.53 3.23 2.41
N TRP A 26 -11.33 2.51 1.31
CA TRP A 26 -10.09 1.75 1.10
C TRP A 26 -8.88 2.67 0.91
N LEU A 27 -9.02 3.79 0.18
CA LEU A 27 -7.95 4.77 0.01
C LEU A 27 -7.49 5.37 1.34
N LYS A 28 -8.42 5.67 2.24
CA LYS A 28 -8.09 6.12 3.59
C LYS A 28 -7.26 5.07 4.35
N MET A 29 -7.62 3.80 4.25
CA MET A 29 -6.85 2.72 4.89
C MET A 29 -5.46 2.54 4.27
N VAL A 30 -5.32 2.69 2.95
CA VAL A 30 -4.01 2.68 2.28
C VAL A 30 -3.15 3.84 2.76
N ARG A 31 -3.71 5.05 2.83
CA ARG A 31 -3.06 6.24 3.40
C ARG A 31 -2.58 6.00 4.83
N ASP A 32 -3.47 5.52 5.70
CA ASP A 32 -3.14 5.21 7.10
C ASP A 32 -2.05 4.12 7.19
N LYS A 33 -2.03 3.16 6.26
CA LYS A 33 -0.96 2.15 6.23
C LYS A 33 0.37 2.76 5.81
N ILE A 34 0.41 3.54 4.72
CA ILE A 34 1.60 4.23 4.21
C ILE A 34 2.27 5.08 5.29
N THR A 35 1.50 5.75 6.15
CA THR A 35 2.06 6.60 7.21
C THR A 35 2.69 5.82 8.36
N THR A 36 2.38 4.52 8.51
CA THR A 36 2.88 3.66 9.61
C THR A 36 4.06 2.75 9.22
N LEU A 37 4.41 2.70 7.93
CA LEU A 37 5.49 1.85 7.44
C LEU A 37 6.88 2.46 7.71
N ASP A 38 7.85 1.60 7.96
CA ASP A 38 9.27 1.97 7.89
C ASP A 38 9.69 2.09 6.42
N TRP A 39 9.87 3.32 5.97
CA TRP A 39 10.11 3.62 4.56
C TRP A 39 11.50 3.25 4.07
N ASP A 40 12.50 3.18 4.96
CA ASP A 40 13.83 2.70 4.58
C ASP A 40 13.78 1.20 4.29
N SER A 41 13.06 0.43 5.12
CA SER A 41 12.83 -1.00 4.88
C SER A 41 12.02 -1.24 3.60
N VAL A 42 10.96 -0.48 3.36
CA VAL A 42 10.14 -0.60 2.15
C VAL A 42 10.96 -0.32 0.90
N LYS A 43 11.77 0.75 0.91
CA LYS A 43 12.64 1.10 -0.20
C LYS A 43 13.63 -0.04 -0.50
N ASN A 44 14.28 -0.58 0.52
CA ASN A 44 15.24 -1.67 0.33
C ASN A 44 14.61 -2.96 -0.20
N ASP A 45 13.34 -3.24 0.13
CA ASP A 45 12.62 -4.40 -0.37
C ASP A 45 12.20 -4.25 -1.84
N VAL A 46 11.84 -3.04 -2.25
CA VAL A 46 11.32 -2.77 -3.61
C VAL A 46 12.42 -2.39 -4.61
N MET A 47 13.49 -1.73 -4.16
CA MET A 47 14.58 -1.26 -5.02
C MET A 47 15.18 -2.32 -5.96
N PRO A 48 15.34 -3.61 -5.56
CA PRO A 48 15.83 -4.65 -6.47
C PRO A 48 14.93 -4.92 -7.69
N PHE A 49 13.67 -4.50 -7.66
CA PHE A 49 12.67 -4.72 -8.71
C PHE A 49 12.44 -3.51 -9.61
N LEU A 50 13.11 -2.39 -9.34
CA LEU A 50 12.98 -1.16 -10.13
C LEU A 50 14.03 -1.14 -11.23
N GLU A 51 13.60 -0.86 -12.46
CA GLU A 51 14.45 -0.90 -13.64
C GLU A 51 15.12 0.47 -13.92
N SER A 52 14.56 1.55 -13.38
CA SER A 52 15.05 2.92 -13.59
C SER A 52 15.08 3.76 -12.30
N GLU A 53 15.92 4.81 -12.30
CA GLU A 53 15.94 5.81 -11.24
C GLU A 53 14.64 6.64 -11.19
N ASP A 54 13.94 6.79 -12.32
CA ASP A 54 12.66 7.51 -12.37
C ASP A 54 11.55 6.75 -11.61
N ASP A 55 11.60 5.41 -11.60
CA ASP A 55 10.68 4.59 -10.82
C ASP A 55 10.83 4.84 -9.32
N MET A 56 12.04 5.19 -8.85
CA MET A 56 12.27 5.55 -7.45
C MET A 56 11.63 6.88 -7.06
N ILE A 57 11.53 7.83 -7.99
CA ILE A 57 10.87 9.13 -7.74
C ILE A 57 9.36 8.92 -7.60
N ALA A 58 8.78 8.09 -8.47
CA ALA A 58 7.38 7.70 -8.39
C ALA A 58 7.08 6.83 -7.15
N PHE A 59 8.03 5.98 -6.73
CA PHE A 59 7.94 5.13 -5.55
C PHE A 59 8.48 5.82 -4.28
N SER A 60 7.94 6.99 -3.96
CA SER A 60 8.19 7.70 -2.70
C SER A 60 6.94 7.73 -1.83
N ARG A 61 7.15 7.82 -0.51
CA ARG A 61 6.07 7.98 0.47
C ARG A 61 5.17 9.16 0.09
N GLU A 62 5.78 10.28 -0.24
CA GLU A 62 5.12 11.53 -0.58
C GLU A 62 4.29 11.37 -1.85
N ALA A 63 4.87 10.81 -2.92
CA ALA A 63 4.15 10.54 -4.15
C ALA A 63 2.92 9.65 -3.91
N LEU A 64 3.06 8.54 -3.18
CA LEU A 64 1.93 7.66 -2.91
C LEU A 64 0.83 8.31 -2.06
N LEU A 65 1.18 9.19 -1.13
CA LEU A 65 0.20 9.93 -0.33
C LEU A 65 -0.62 10.93 -1.15
N THR A 66 -0.07 11.46 -2.26
CA THR A 66 -0.82 12.32 -3.20
C THR A 66 -1.84 11.57 -4.04
N LEU A 67 -1.69 10.25 -4.18
CA LEU A 67 -2.61 9.37 -4.91
C LEU A 67 -3.80 8.89 -4.06
N CYS A 68 -3.78 9.18 -2.76
CA CYS A 68 -4.76 8.70 -1.78
C CYS A 68 -5.90 9.68 -1.51
#